data_AF-A0A2U2J4U3-F1
#
_entry.id   AF-A0A2U2J4U3-F1
#
_cell.length_a   1.000
_cell.length_b   1.000
_cell.length_c   1.000
_cell.angle_alpha   90.00
_cell.angle_beta   90.00
_cell.angle_gamma   90.00
#
_symmetry.space_group_name_H-M   'P 1'
#
loop_
_entity.id
_entity.type
_entity.pdbx_description
1 polymer ?
#
loop_
_entity_poly.entity_id
_entity_poly.type
_entity_poly.pdbx_seq_one_letter_code
_entity_poly.pdbx_strand_id
1 'polypeptide(L)'
;MLGMQSAILAIGALQAFEGLLQQEKGWTNTFQELDRTLRASGRAELADRFFDYRDAINVLKHGEGRSYDKLVARRDVLPFKVKAKHQAFFEEGDVSEGIRLVEADHVFVRQCSDTIQEIVEALALRRSVPDAGT
;
A
#
# COMPACT_ATOMS: atom_id res chain seq x y z
N MET A 1 5.99 15.99 11.30
CA MET A 1 7.04 14.98 11.03
C MET A 1 7.30 15.07 9.54
N LEU A 2 8.56 15.25 9.16
CA LEU A 2 8.96 15.60 7.79
C LEU A 2 8.57 14.43 6.86
N GLY A 3 7.86 14.67 5.75
CA GLY A 3 7.27 13.60 4.92
C GLY A 3 8.24 12.52 4.43
N MET A 4 9.55 12.78 4.46
CA MET A 4 10.60 11.78 4.24
C MET A 4 10.63 10.69 5.33
N GLN A 5 10.45 11.05 6.60
CA GLN A 5 10.41 10.09 7.72
C GLN A 5 9.21 9.15 7.59
N SER A 6 8.04 9.71 7.28
CA SER A 6 6.82 8.94 7.02
C SER A 6 6.97 8.01 5.81
N ALA A 7 7.62 8.48 4.73
CA ALA A 7 7.92 7.63 3.58
C ALA A 7 8.84 6.45 3.96
N ILE A 8 9.92 6.69 4.72
CA ILE A 8 10.83 5.65 5.20
C ILE A 8 10.06 4.61 6.04
N LEU A 9 9.19 5.07 6.95
CA LEU A 9 8.36 4.19 7.78
C LEU A 9 7.41 3.33 6.93
N ALA A 10 6.69 3.93 5.98
CA ALA A 10 5.77 3.18 5.11
C ALA A 10 6.49 2.16 4.23
N ILE A 11 7.65 2.53 3.66
CA ILE A 11 8.51 1.61 2.89
C ILE A 11 8.94 0.43 3.76
N GLY A 12 9.45 0.70 4.96
CA GLY A 12 9.89 -0.32 5.90
C GLY A 12 8.76 -1.25 6.32
N ALA A 13 7.57 -0.70 6.61
CA ALA A 13 6.39 -1.49 6.98
C ALA A 13 5.97 -2.45 5.87
N LEU A 14 5.91 -1.98 4.61
CA LEU A 14 5.54 -2.82 3.47
C LEU A 14 6.57 -3.95 3.23
N GLN A 15 7.87 -3.63 3.30
CA GLN A 15 8.94 -4.63 3.12
C GLN A 15 8.96 -5.66 4.25
N ALA A 16 8.79 -5.23 5.49
CA ALA A 16 8.69 -6.12 6.65
C ALA A 16 7.46 -7.04 6.51
N PHE A 17 6.33 -6.49 6.10
CA PHE A 17 5.11 -7.26 5.87
C PHE A 17 5.27 -8.31 4.75
N GLU A 18 5.89 -7.93 3.63
CA GLU A 18 6.23 -8.88 2.56
C GLU A 18 7.10 -10.03 3.08
N GLY A 19 8.15 -9.71 3.84
CA GLY A 19 9.02 -10.71 4.46
C GLY A 19 8.27 -11.65 5.40
N LEU A 20 7.39 -11.12 6.26
CA LEU A 20 6.55 -11.92 7.14
C LEU A 20 5.65 -12.88 6.37
N LEU A 21 5.00 -12.41 5.30
CA LEU A 21 4.17 -13.27 4.45
C LEU A 21 5.00 -14.37 3.77
N GLN A 22 6.21 -14.05 3.29
CA GLN A 22 7.11 -15.05 2.70
C GLN A 22 7.49 -16.14 3.71
N GLN A 23 7.83 -15.75 4.94
CA GLN A 23 8.19 -16.71 6.00
C GLN A 23 6.99 -17.57 6.42
N GLU A 24 5.84 -16.96 6.66
CA GLU A 24 4.66 -17.65 7.20
C GLU A 24 3.91 -18.49 6.15
N LYS A 25 3.96 -18.10 4.87
CA LYS A 25 3.18 -18.75 3.79
C LYS A 25 4.05 -19.46 2.75
N GLY A 26 5.35 -19.24 2.74
CA GLY A 26 6.26 -19.80 1.73
C GLY A 26 6.04 -19.24 0.32
N TRP A 27 5.34 -18.11 0.18
CA TRP A 27 5.01 -17.54 -1.13
C TRP A 27 6.24 -16.90 -1.79
N THR A 28 6.53 -17.28 -3.04
CA THR A 28 7.60 -16.62 -3.83
C THR A 28 7.13 -15.32 -4.46
N ASN A 29 5.91 -15.31 -5.03
CA ASN A 29 5.29 -14.10 -5.59
C ASN A 29 4.30 -13.50 -4.58
N THR A 30 4.83 -13.07 -3.43
CA THR A 30 4.06 -12.73 -2.21
C THR A 30 2.82 -11.91 -2.47
N PHE A 31 2.95 -10.76 -3.15
CA PHE A 31 1.81 -9.90 -3.39
C PHE A 31 0.83 -10.46 -4.42
N GLN A 32 1.30 -11.24 -5.40
CA GLN A 32 0.39 -11.89 -6.34
C GLN A 32 -0.47 -12.94 -5.63
N GLU A 33 0.15 -13.73 -4.74
CA GLU A 33 -0.59 -14.72 -3.94
C GLU A 33 -1.50 -14.06 -2.90
N LEU A 34 -1.08 -12.93 -2.32
CA LEU A 34 -1.91 -12.13 -1.43
C LEU A 34 -3.18 -11.62 -2.14
N ASP A 35 -3.04 -11.05 -3.34
CA ASP A 35 -4.18 -10.57 -4.14
C ASP A 35 -5.18 -11.69 -4.41
N ARG A 36 -4.69 -12.83 -4.92
CA ARG A 36 -5.52 -14.01 -5.17
C ARG A 36 -6.23 -14.48 -3.90
N THR A 37 -5.51 -14.54 -2.79
CA THR A 37 -6.05 -15.03 -1.51
C THR A 37 -7.16 -14.12 -0.99
N LEU A 38 -6.95 -12.81 -1.01
CA LEU A 38 -7.93 -11.84 -0.54
C LEU A 38 -9.18 -11.86 -1.43
N ARG A 39 -9.01 -11.82 -2.75
CA ARG A 39 -10.12 -11.88 -3.71
C ARG A 39 -10.91 -13.17 -3.61
N ALA A 40 -10.23 -14.31 -3.47
CA ALA A 40 -10.90 -15.61 -3.28
C ALA A 40 -11.68 -15.70 -1.96
N SER A 41 -11.38 -14.85 -0.96
CA SER A 41 -12.18 -14.75 0.28
C SER A 41 -13.29 -13.69 0.23
N GLY A 42 -13.60 -13.12 -0.94
CA GLY A 42 -14.57 -12.04 -1.06
C GLY A 42 -14.09 -10.70 -0.49
N ARG A 43 -12.78 -10.53 -0.24
CA ARG A 43 -12.17 -9.32 0.34
C ARG A 43 -11.50 -8.46 -0.74
N ALA A 44 -12.16 -8.27 -1.87
CA ALA A 44 -11.61 -7.54 -3.01
C ALA A 44 -11.29 -6.07 -2.66
N GLU A 45 -12.14 -5.40 -1.87
CA GLU A 45 -11.91 -4.01 -1.45
C GLU A 45 -10.67 -3.85 -0.56
N LEU A 46 -10.40 -4.84 0.31
CA LEU A 46 -9.18 -4.85 1.13
C LEU A 46 -7.94 -5.04 0.25
N ALA A 47 -8.02 -5.91 -0.75
CA ALA A 47 -6.95 -6.06 -1.74
C ALA A 47 -6.71 -4.74 -2.49
N ASP A 48 -7.76 -4.12 -3.02
CA ASP A 48 -7.65 -2.87 -3.77
C ASP A 48 -7.01 -1.76 -2.94
N ARG A 49 -7.45 -1.56 -1.69
CA ARG A 49 -6.82 -0.60 -0.77
C ARG A 49 -5.34 -0.90 -0.54
N PHE A 50 -4.99 -2.16 -0.28
CA PHE A 50 -3.59 -2.54 -0.09
C PHE A 50 -2.73 -2.27 -1.32
N PHE A 51 -3.24 -2.59 -2.52
CA PHE A 51 -2.50 -2.35 -3.76
C PHE A 51 -2.36 -0.86 -4.09
N ASP A 52 -3.31 -0.03 -3.70
CA ASP A 52 -3.18 1.43 -3.78
C ASP A 52 -2.02 1.93 -2.90
N TYR A 53 -1.95 1.51 -1.63
CA TYR A 53 -0.82 1.87 -0.75
C TYR A 53 0.51 1.32 -1.24
N ARG A 54 0.53 0.08 -1.73
CA ARG A 54 1.74 -0.53 -2.29
C ARG A 54 2.24 0.22 -3.53
N ASP A 55 1.35 0.61 -4.43
CA ASP A 55 1.72 1.43 -5.58
C ASP A 55 2.18 2.83 -5.15
N ALA A 56 1.55 3.43 -4.15
CA ALA A 56 1.99 4.72 -3.59
C ALA A 56 3.39 4.64 -2.98
N ILE A 57 3.68 3.59 -2.22
CA ILE A 57 5.01 3.33 -1.65
C ILE A 57 6.04 3.09 -2.76
N ASN A 58 5.68 2.40 -3.84
CA ASN A 58 6.57 2.25 -5.00
C ASN A 58 6.88 3.60 -5.65
N VAL A 59 5.92 4.51 -5.72
CA VAL A 59 6.16 5.89 -6.18
C VAL A 59 7.07 6.65 -5.23
N LEU A 60 6.92 6.50 -3.92
CA LEU A 60 7.85 7.11 -2.94
C LEU A 60 9.29 6.60 -3.11
N LYS A 61 9.48 5.34 -3.55
CA LYS A 61 10.80 4.73 -3.77
C LYS A 61 11.42 5.09 -5.11
N HIS A 62 10.61 5.12 -6.17
CA HIS A 62 11.10 5.10 -7.55
C HIS A 62 10.71 6.34 -8.36
N GLY A 63 9.82 7.18 -7.84
CA GLY A 63 9.27 8.33 -8.57
C GLY A 63 8.27 7.89 -9.64
N GLU A 64 8.35 8.51 -10.81
CA GLU A 64 7.45 8.23 -11.93
C GLU A 64 7.65 6.83 -12.51
N GLY A 65 6.55 6.23 -12.98
CA GLY A 65 6.54 4.92 -13.61
C GLY A 65 5.15 4.29 -13.56
N ARG A 66 5.07 2.98 -13.80
CA ARG A 66 3.78 2.26 -13.90
C ARG A 66 2.88 2.43 -12.67
N SER A 67 3.43 2.40 -11.46
CA SER A 67 2.66 2.62 -10.24
C SER A 67 2.12 4.06 -10.17
N TYR A 68 2.93 5.04 -10.58
CA TYR A 68 2.49 6.44 -10.66
C TYR A 68 1.37 6.63 -11.69
N ASP A 69 1.54 6.11 -12.91
CA ASP A 69 0.53 6.25 -13.97
C ASP A 69 -0.82 5.63 -13.53
N LYS A 70 -0.78 4.48 -12.84
CA LYS A 70 -1.98 3.86 -12.26
C LYS A 70 -2.66 4.75 -11.23
N LEU A 71 -1.90 5.32 -10.30
CA LEU A 71 -2.45 6.17 -9.24
C LEU A 71 -3.04 7.46 -9.81
N VAL A 72 -2.34 8.12 -10.74
CA VAL A 72 -2.81 9.35 -11.39
C VAL A 72 -4.16 9.12 -12.08
N ALA A 73 -4.34 7.97 -12.76
CA ALA A 73 -5.58 7.65 -13.46
C ALA A 73 -6.82 7.53 -12.55
N ARG A 74 -6.62 7.30 -11.24
CA ARG A 74 -7.70 7.14 -10.25
C ARG A 74 -7.55 8.07 -9.05
N ARG A 75 -6.77 9.15 -9.19
CA ARG A 75 -6.34 9.98 -8.05
C ARG A 75 -7.49 10.57 -7.24
N ASP A 76 -8.64 10.81 -7.89
CA ASP A 76 -9.81 11.45 -7.27
C ASP A 76 -10.58 10.51 -6.32
N VAL A 77 -10.28 9.20 -6.35
CA VAL A 77 -10.89 8.19 -5.47
C VAL A 77 -9.90 7.58 -4.48
N LEU A 78 -8.63 8.01 -4.50
CA LEU A 78 -7.62 7.51 -3.57
C LEU A 78 -7.78 8.14 -2.18
N PRO A 79 -7.45 7.40 -1.10
CA PRO A 79 -7.49 7.93 0.26
C PRO A 79 -6.32 8.89 0.61
N PHE A 80 -5.43 9.16 -0.35
CA PHE A 80 -4.25 10.02 -0.20
C PHE A 80 -4.02 10.84 -1.47
N LYS A 81 -3.33 11.99 -1.36
CA LYS A 81 -3.08 12.86 -2.50
C LYS A 81 -1.91 12.37 -3.37
N VAL A 82 -2.07 12.51 -4.69
CA VAL A 82 -1.06 12.21 -5.71
C VAL A 82 -0.93 13.40 -6.66
N LYS A 83 0.29 13.92 -6.86
CA LYS A 83 0.53 15.05 -7.79
C LYS A 83 0.26 14.63 -9.22
N ALA A 84 -0.41 15.50 -9.99
CA ALA A 84 -0.46 15.37 -11.45
C ALA A 84 0.92 15.58 -12.10
N LYS A 85 1.13 15.09 -13.33
CA LYS A 85 2.39 15.26 -14.08
C LYS A 85 2.85 16.72 -14.24
N HIS A 86 1.92 17.66 -14.18
CA HIS A 86 2.16 19.10 -14.35
C HIS A 86 1.87 19.90 -13.07
N GLN A 87 1.58 19.21 -11.96
CA GLN A 87 1.30 19.86 -10.69
C GLN A 87 2.59 19.98 -9.89
N ALA A 88 3.04 21.23 -9.66
CA ALA A 88 4.25 21.50 -8.90
C ALA A 88 4.05 21.28 -7.39
N PHE A 89 2.87 21.63 -6.85
CA PHE A 89 2.57 21.61 -5.41
C PHE A 89 1.24 20.92 -5.11
N PHE A 90 1.14 20.22 -3.97
CA PHE A 90 -0.14 19.78 -3.42
C PHE A 90 -0.91 20.97 -2.88
N GLU A 91 -0.21 21.88 -2.20
CA GLU A 91 -0.73 23.13 -1.65
C GLU A 91 0.18 24.30 -2.07
N GLU A 92 -0.35 25.22 -2.86
CA GLU A 92 0.40 26.39 -3.35
C GLU A 92 0.93 27.22 -2.16
N GLY A 93 2.26 27.35 -2.05
CA GLY A 93 2.93 28.09 -0.99
C GLY A 93 3.72 27.22 0.00
N ASP A 94 3.53 25.88 -0.01
CA ASP A 94 4.36 24.98 0.79
C ASP A 94 5.65 24.57 0.06
N VAL A 95 6.72 25.32 0.32
CA VAL A 95 8.07 25.05 -0.22
C VAL A 95 8.74 23.81 0.41
N SER A 96 8.17 23.25 1.48
CA SER A 96 8.69 22.05 2.16
C SER A 96 8.23 20.74 1.51
N GLU A 97 7.32 20.81 0.52
CA GLU A 97 6.80 19.65 -0.18
C GLU A 97 7.87 18.86 -0.94
N GLY A 98 8.88 19.53 -1.47
CA GLY A 98 9.90 18.91 -2.32
C GLY A 98 9.32 18.23 -3.58
N ILE A 99 10.11 17.36 -4.21
CA ILE A 99 9.80 16.66 -5.48
C ILE A 99 8.88 15.44 -5.26
N ARG A 100 8.10 15.43 -4.16
CA ARG A 100 7.28 14.26 -3.79
C ARG A 100 6.04 14.16 -4.68
N LEU A 101 5.79 12.97 -5.20
CA LEU A 101 4.61 12.67 -6.04
C LEU A 101 3.41 12.15 -5.23
N VAL A 102 3.63 11.68 -4.00
CA VAL A 102 2.60 11.20 -3.07
C VAL A 102 2.74 11.95 -1.74
N GLU A 103 1.62 12.39 -1.18
CA GLU A 103 1.57 13.00 0.14
C GLU A 103 1.61 11.90 1.23
N ALA A 104 2.83 11.51 1.62
CA ALA A 104 3.05 10.55 2.69
C ALA A 104 3.08 11.23 4.06
N ASP A 105 1.93 11.70 4.53
CA ASP A 105 1.79 12.28 5.87
C ASP A 105 1.60 11.19 6.94
N HIS A 106 1.21 11.60 8.15
CA HIS A 106 0.92 10.65 9.23
C HIS A 106 -0.35 9.84 9.02
N VAL A 107 -1.33 10.42 8.34
CA VAL A 107 -2.60 9.74 8.03
C VAL A 107 -2.33 8.62 7.05
N PHE A 108 -1.52 8.86 6.02
CA PHE A 108 -1.04 7.86 5.08
C PHE A 108 -0.37 6.67 5.78
N VAL A 109 0.58 6.93 6.69
CA VAL A 109 1.29 5.87 7.42
C VAL A 109 0.33 5.06 8.28
N ARG A 110 -0.57 5.73 9.00
CA ARG A 110 -1.58 5.06 9.84
C ARG A 110 -2.49 4.17 9.00
N GLN A 111 -3.08 4.69 7.92
CA GLN A 111 -3.99 3.92 7.07
C GLN A 111 -3.29 2.76 6.35
N CYS A 112 -2.03 2.92 5.97
CA CYS A 112 -1.22 1.81 5.47
C CYS A 112 -1.05 0.71 6.53
N SER A 113 -0.74 1.10 7.78
CA SER A 113 -0.62 0.16 8.90
C SER A 113 -1.93 -0.55 9.21
N ASP A 114 -3.05 0.19 9.25
CA ASP A 114 -4.38 -0.35 9.49
C ASP A 114 -4.76 -1.37 8.40
N THR A 115 -4.47 -1.05 7.13
CA THR A 115 -4.71 -1.97 6.01
C THR A 115 -3.90 -3.25 6.13
N ILE A 116 -2.63 -3.16 6.54
CA ILE A 116 -1.79 -4.35 6.79
C ILE A 116 -2.37 -5.18 7.94
N GLN A 117 -2.79 -4.53 9.03
CA GLN A 117 -3.39 -5.20 10.19
C GLN A 117 -4.68 -5.95 9.81
N GLU A 118 -5.58 -5.30 9.05
CA GLU A 118 -6.81 -5.93 8.54
C GLU A 118 -6.50 -7.17 7.67
N ILE A 119 -5.41 -7.13 6.89
CA ILE A 119 -4.98 -8.29 6.09
C ILE A 119 -4.48 -9.42 6.99
N VAL A 120 -3.65 -9.10 7.99
CA VAL A 120 -3.14 -10.11 8.94
C VAL A 120 -4.32 -10.82 9.61
N GLU A 121 -5.32 -10.09 10.06
CA GLU A 121 -6.55 -10.63 10.66
C GLU A 121 -7.34 -11.48 9.66
N ALA A 122 -7.51 -11.01 8.43
CA ALA A 122 -8.18 -11.76 7.37
C ALA A 122 -7.48 -13.09 7.04
N LEU A 123 -6.14 -13.11 7.05
CA LEU A 123 -5.35 -14.31 6.82
C LEU A 123 -5.33 -15.25 8.03
N ALA A 124 -5.46 -14.73 9.25
CA ALA A 124 -5.57 -15.52 10.47
C ALA A 124 -6.93 -16.24 10.57
N LEU A 125 -8.03 -15.58 10.20
CA LEU A 125 -9.36 -16.20 10.10
C LEU A 125 -9.42 -17.37 9.11
N ARG A 126 -8.48 -17.43 8.15
CA ARG A 126 -8.34 -18.59 7.25
C ARG A 126 -7.65 -19.80 7.91
N ARG A 127 -6.87 -19.64 8.99
CA ARG A 127 -6.23 -20.79 9.68
C ARG A 127 -7.24 -21.65 10.46
N SER A 128 -8.43 -21.13 10.76
CA SER A 128 -9.46 -21.79 11.58
C SER A 128 -10.45 -22.67 10.81
N VAL A 129 -10.23 -22.92 9.52
CA VAL A 129 -10.98 -23.95 8.79
C VAL A 129 -10.05 -25.16 8.62
N PRO A 130 -10.20 -26.24 9.40
CA PRO A 130 -9.61 -27.51 9.04
C PRO A 130 -10.19 -27.90 7.67
N ASP A 131 -9.35 -28.35 6.74
CA ASP A 131 -9.83 -29.04 5.54
C ASP A 131 -10.73 -30.19 6.01
N ALA A 132 -12.04 -30.00 5.84
CA ALA A 132 -13.01 -31.05 6.03
C ALA A 132 -12.96 -31.92 4.77
N GLY A 133 -12.28 -33.06 4.91
CA GLY A 133 -12.43 -34.21 4.03
C GLY A 133 -11.26 -34.45 3.08
N THR A 134 -10.98 -35.68 2.67
CA THR A 134 -11.59 -36.99 2.96
C THR A 134 -10.56 -38.05 2.58
#